data_AF-A0A183KK32-F1
#
_entry.id   AF-A0A183KK32-F1
#
_cell.length_a   1.000
_cell.length_b   1.000
_cell.length_c   1.000
_cell.angle_alpha   90.00
_cell.angle_beta   90.00
_cell.angle_gamma   90.00
#
_symmetry.space_group_name_H-M   'P 1'
#
loop_
_entity.id
_entity.type
_entity.pdbx_description
1 polymer ?
#
loop_
_entity_poly.entity_id
_entity_poly.type
_entity_poly.pdbx_seq_one_letter_code
_entity_poly.pdbx_strand_id
1 'polypeptide(L)'
;LFRYCRWYFGEISREKANEILIDQPVGTFLIRDSTTKSGYVLAIKEANEVKRYLLTWAPQLKKFKFGDTLYSSLDELVRLHTSHSSSTRMRQPAQKATYAALYSFQAQEEGDLSFQRGDLLTFIRQKREWILCKSGDNRIGWVPSNYLTPFTPEIVARLKGLGDQLGLTYCHMLKSVQLPATGKVVRARNPSIFATNHLKVECDDEVQIRKLLPDGFCEVWRERDQVGGLVPINFLKIECN
;
A
#
# COMPACT_ATOMS: atom_id res chain seq x y z
N LEU A 1 -17.57 2.07 13.09
CA LEU A 1 -17.62 0.80 12.35
C LEU A 1 -17.45 0.97 10.84
N PHE A 2 -18.13 1.92 10.17
CA PHE A 2 -18.04 2.06 8.70
C PHE A 2 -16.63 2.34 8.14
N ARG A 3 -15.68 2.80 8.96
CA ARG A 3 -14.31 3.13 8.55
C ARG A 3 -13.53 1.95 7.95
N TYR A 4 -13.99 0.71 8.18
CA TYR A 4 -13.41 -0.51 7.62
C TYR A 4 -14.25 -1.10 6.47
N CYS A 5 -15.38 -0.49 6.12
CA CYS A 5 -16.21 -0.96 5.03
C CYS A 5 -15.47 -0.83 3.69
N ARG A 6 -15.70 -1.80 2.80
CA ARG A 6 -15.04 -1.87 1.48
C ARG A 6 -15.32 -0.64 0.62
N TRP A 7 -16.49 -0.04 0.77
CA TRP A 7 -16.93 1.16 0.05
C TRP A 7 -16.36 2.48 0.60
N TYR A 8 -15.77 2.50 1.80
CA TYR A 8 -15.24 3.71 2.41
C TYR A 8 -13.73 3.84 2.19
N PHE A 9 -13.30 4.95 1.59
CA PHE A 9 -11.91 5.22 1.18
C PHE A 9 -11.22 6.29 2.03
N GLY A 10 -11.92 6.88 3.01
CA GLY A 10 -11.33 7.88 3.91
C GLY A 10 -10.84 9.13 3.20
N GLU A 11 -9.73 9.67 3.67
CA GLU A 11 -9.10 10.91 3.20
C GLU A 11 -8.35 10.71 1.87
N ILE A 12 -9.10 10.48 0.78
CA ILE A 12 -8.56 10.53 -0.59
C ILE A 12 -8.98 11.82 -1.30
N SER A 13 -8.12 12.30 -2.20
CA SER A 13 -8.42 13.50 -2.98
C SER A 13 -9.55 13.26 -4.00
N ARG A 14 -10.09 14.37 -4.53
CA ARG A 14 -11.11 14.33 -5.58
C ARG A 14 -10.55 13.68 -6.86
N GLU A 15 -9.29 13.95 -7.15
CA GLU A 15 -8.52 13.51 -8.30
C GLU A 15 -8.25 12.01 -8.17
N LYS A 16 -7.83 11.56 -6.97
CA LYS A 16 -7.60 10.14 -6.72
C LYS A 16 -8.87 9.30 -6.85
N ALA A 17 -9.99 9.81 -6.34
CA ALA A 17 -11.29 9.17 -6.51
C ALA A 17 -11.71 9.07 -7.98
N ASN A 18 -11.35 10.07 -8.81
CA ASN A 18 -11.57 10.02 -10.26
C ASN A 18 -10.74 8.92 -10.91
N GLU A 19 -9.43 8.88 -10.64
CA GLU A 19 -8.52 7.86 -11.17
C GLU A 19 -9.01 6.44 -10.85
N ILE A 20 -9.50 6.21 -9.62
CA ILE A 20 -10.02 4.90 -9.20
C ILE A 20 -11.27 4.52 -9.99
N LEU A 21 -12.13 5.48 -10.34
CA LEU A 21 -13.45 5.21 -10.89
C LEU A 21 -13.54 5.33 -12.42
N ILE A 22 -12.63 6.05 -13.08
CA ILE A 22 -12.79 6.46 -14.48
C ILE A 22 -12.92 5.26 -15.43
N ASP A 23 -12.13 4.21 -15.20
CA ASP A 23 -12.10 2.99 -16.01
C ASP A 23 -12.89 1.83 -15.37
N GLN A 24 -13.77 2.14 -14.42
CA GLN A 24 -14.61 1.14 -13.77
C GLN A 24 -15.96 0.98 -14.48
N PRO A 25 -16.65 -0.16 -14.30
CA PRO A 25 -18.01 -0.33 -14.80
C PRO A 25 -18.98 0.72 -14.25
N VAL A 26 -19.95 1.12 -15.07
CA VAL A 26 -21.04 2.03 -14.65
C VAL A 26 -21.72 1.49 -13.40
N GLY A 27 -21.87 2.37 -12.42
CA GLY A 27 -22.42 2.11 -11.11
C GLY A 27 -21.43 1.66 -10.04
N THR A 28 -20.14 1.60 -10.39
CA THR A 28 -19.08 1.45 -9.39
C THR A 28 -18.99 2.73 -8.54
N PHE A 29 -18.89 2.60 -7.22
CA PHE A 29 -18.93 3.74 -6.31
C PHE A 29 -17.93 3.66 -5.16
N LEU A 30 -17.63 4.80 -4.56
CA LEU A 30 -16.90 4.89 -3.29
C LEU A 30 -17.40 6.08 -2.46
N ILE A 31 -17.21 6.01 -1.15
CA ILE A 31 -17.42 7.13 -0.23
C ILE A 31 -16.07 7.55 0.34
N ARG A 32 -15.78 8.85 0.28
CA ARG A 32 -14.56 9.45 0.84
C ARG A 32 -14.92 10.60 1.77
N ASP A 33 -13.94 11.07 2.52
CA ASP A 33 -14.06 12.29 3.30
C ASP A 33 -14.12 13.50 2.37
N SER A 34 -14.97 14.46 2.70
CA SER A 34 -15.07 15.71 1.95
C SER A 34 -13.89 16.62 2.29
N THR A 35 -13.19 17.07 1.25
CA THR A 35 -12.00 17.94 1.39
C THR A 35 -12.35 19.43 1.48
N THR A 36 -13.60 19.81 1.18
CA THR A 36 -14.03 21.23 1.10
C THR A 36 -15.13 21.59 2.09
N LYS A 37 -15.83 20.59 2.64
CA LYS A 37 -16.97 20.75 3.56
C LYS A 37 -16.91 19.66 4.62
N SER A 38 -17.48 19.91 5.80
CA SER A 38 -17.66 18.86 6.79
C SER A 38 -18.66 17.81 6.27
N GLY A 39 -18.28 16.53 6.34
CA GLY A 39 -19.09 15.40 5.86
C GLY A 39 -18.33 14.51 4.90
N TYR A 40 -19.08 13.81 4.03
CA TYR A 40 -18.56 12.79 3.13
C TYR A 40 -18.98 13.07 1.69
N VAL A 41 -18.30 12.45 0.74
CA VAL A 41 -18.64 12.51 -0.69
C VAL A 41 -18.84 11.10 -1.21
N LEU A 42 -20.03 10.83 -1.75
CA LEU A 42 -20.33 9.66 -2.57
C LEU A 42 -19.92 9.96 -4.01
N ALA A 43 -18.93 9.25 -4.52
CA ALA A 43 -18.52 9.30 -5.92
C ALA A 43 -19.01 8.03 -6.64
N ILE A 44 -19.68 8.19 -7.77
CA ILE A 44 -20.26 7.10 -8.56
C ILE A 44 -19.81 7.26 -10.01
N LYS A 45 -19.32 6.18 -10.61
CA LYS A 45 -19.05 6.10 -12.04
C LYS A 45 -20.36 6.02 -12.82
N GLU A 46 -20.63 7.04 -13.64
CA GLU A 46 -21.67 7.04 -14.65
C GLU A 46 -21.08 6.82 -16.06
N ALA A 47 -21.91 6.83 -17.10
CA ALA A 47 -21.48 6.50 -18.47
C ALA A 47 -20.24 7.29 -18.91
N ASN A 48 -20.27 8.62 -18.75
CA ASN A 48 -19.23 9.52 -19.28
C ASN A 48 -18.42 10.23 -18.20
N GLU A 49 -18.84 10.14 -16.94
CA GLU A 49 -18.24 10.94 -15.86
C GLU A 49 -18.29 10.22 -14.52
N VAL A 50 -17.58 10.78 -13.55
CA VAL A 50 -17.69 10.40 -12.14
C VAL A 50 -18.50 11.47 -11.43
N LYS A 51 -19.75 11.14 -11.13
CA LYS A 51 -20.67 12.04 -10.43
C LYS A 51 -20.41 12.02 -8.94
N ARG A 52 -20.57 13.17 -8.29
CA ARG A 52 -20.26 13.35 -6.87
C ARG A 52 -21.43 13.94 -6.13
N TYR A 53 -21.72 13.37 -4.97
CA TYR A 53 -22.78 13.80 -4.10
C TYR A 53 -22.24 14.06 -2.70
N LEU A 54 -22.53 15.24 -2.17
CA LEU A 54 -22.19 15.57 -0.80
C LEU A 54 -23.19 14.88 0.15
N LEU A 55 -22.65 14.17 1.13
CA LEU A 55 -23.40 13.58 2.23
C LEU A 55 -23.11 14.42 3.48
N THR A 56 -24.12 15.14 3.95
CA THR A 56 -23.96 16.04 5.10
C THR A 56 -24.47 15.38 6.38
N TRP A 57 -23.87 15.77 7.50
CA TRP A 57 -24.35 15.38 8.83
C TRP A 57 -25.34 16.44 9.33
N ALA A 58 -26.55 16.02 9.71
CA ALA A 58 -27.56 16.86 10.34
C ALA A 58 -27.48 16.64 11.87
N PRO A 59 -26.75 17.49 12.61
CA PRO A 59 -26.43 17.24 14.03
C PRO A 59 -27.68 17.19 14.91
N GLN A 60 -28.68 18.02 14.63
CA GLN A 60 -29.93 18.07 15.41
C GLN A 60 -30.73 16.77 15.31
N LEU A 61 -30.70 16.13 14.14
CA LEU A 61 -31.43 14.89 13.89
C LEU A 61 -30.58 13.65 14.11
N LYS A 62 -29.28 13.81 14.36
CA LYS A 62 -28.26 12.75 14.41
C LYS A 62 -28.35 11.79 13.21
N LYS A 63 -28.55 12.35 12.01
CA LYS A 63 -28.72 11.61 10.75
C LYS A 63 -27.83 12.15 9.64
N PHE A 64 -27.50 11.28 8.69
CA PHE A 64 -26.87 11.66 7.43
C PHE A 64 -27.93 12.07 6.41
N LYS A 65 -27.68 13.11 5.63
CA LYS A 65 -28.57 13.59 4.58
C LYS A 65 -27.95 13.32 3.20
N PHE A 66 -28.76 12.77 2.30
CA PHE A 66 -28.42 12.61 0.88
C PHE A 66 -29.66 12.94 0.03
N GLY A 67 -29.56 13.97 -0.81
CA GLY A 67 -30.75 14.62 -1.38
C GLY A 67 -31.64 15.14 -0.26
N ASP A 68 -32.93 14.79 -0.28
CA ASP A 68 -33.89 15.13 0.78
C ASP A 68 -34.16 13.96 1.75
N THR A 69 -33.47 12.84 1.59
CA THR A 69 -33.64 11.65 2.44
C THR A 69 -32.63 11.66 3.59
N LEU A 70 -33.08 11.17 4.75
CA LEU A 70 -32.28 11.06 5.97
C LEU A 70 -32.00 9.59 6.32
N TYR A 71 -30.77 9.32 6.73
CA TYR A 71 -30.26 7.98 7.06
C TYR A 71 -29.65 7.98 8.45
N SER A 72 -29.88 6.91 9.20
CA SER A 72 -29.32 6.71 10.53
C SER A 72 -27.82 6.40 10.48
N SER A 73 -27.35 5.87 9.35
CA SER A 73 -25.93 5.62 9.10
C SER A 73 -25.59 5.66 7.61
N LEU A 74 -24.31 5.83 7.29
CA LEU A 74 -23.81 5.67 5.92
C LEU A 74 -23.99 4.23 5.40
N ASP A 75 -23.95 3.23 6.29
CA ASP A 75 -24.18 1.83 5.93
C ASP A 75 -25.62 1.60 5.46
N GLU A 76 -26.59 2.17 6.17
CA GLU A 76 -27.99 2.15 5.78
C GLU A 76 -28.21 2.80 4.40
N LEU A 77 -27.60 3.98 4.18
CA LEU A 77 -27.62 4.67 2.89
C LEU A 77 -27.09 3.76 1.78
N VAL A 78 -25.89 3.18 1.96
CA VAL A 78 -25.27 2.32 0.97
C VAL A 78 -26.16 1.11 0.68
N ARG A 79 -26.64 0.42 1.71
CA ARG A 79 -27.51 -0.76 1.59
C ARG A 79 -28.79 -0.47 0.82
N LEU A 80 -29.45 0.64 1.08
CA LEU A 80 -30.68 1.02 0.40
C LEU A 80 -30.44 1.38 -1.07
N HIS A 81 -29.34 2.09 -1.37
CA HIS A 81 -29.01 2.52 -2.73
C HIS A 81 -28.28 1.49 -3.58
N THR A 82 -27.80 0.38 -2.99
CA THR A 82 -27.31 -0.80 -3.73
C THR A 82 -28.38 -1.86 -3.94
N SER A 83 -29.58 -1.69 -3.38
CA SER A 83 -30.71 -2.60 -3.63
C SER A 83 -31.26 -2.45 -5.06
N HIS A 84 -31.70 -3.56 -5.65
CA HIS A 84 -32.16 -3.64 -7.05
C HIS A 84 -33.37 -2.76 -7.37
N SER A 85 -34.11 -2.31 -6.35
CA SER A 85 -35.30 -1.45 -6.48
C SER A 85 -35.01 0.05 -6.39
N SER A 86 -33.78 0.45 -6.12
CA SER A 86 -33.45 1.87 -6.01
C SER A 86 -33.21 2.49 -7.40
N SER A 87 -33.71 3.71 -7.61
CA SER A 87 -33.42 4.51 -8.81
C SER A 87 -31.95 4.97 -8.89
N THR A 88 -31.14 4.60 -7.90
CA THR A 88 -29.79 5.07 -7.68
C THR A 88 -28.80 4.13 -8.35
N ARG A 89 -27.84 4.69 -9.08
CA ARG A 89 -26.94 3.92 -9.95
C ARG A 89 -25.85 3.14 -9.18
N MET A 90 -25.93 2.96 -7.86
CA MET A 90 -24.90 2.24 -7.11
C MET A 90 -25.08 0.73 -7.31
N ARG A 91 -24.09 0.08 -7.92
CA ARG A 91 -24.10 -1.37 -8.18
C ARG A 91 -23.07 -2.11 -7.35
N GLN A 92 -21.86 -1.57 -7.24
CA GLN A 92 -20.76 -2.23 -6.54
C GLN A 92 -19.76 -1.22 -5.97
N PRO A 93 -19.13 -1.52 -4.83
CA PRO A 93 -18.02 -0.71 -4.32
C PRO A 93 -16.80 -0.81 -5.25
N ALA A 94 -16.06 0.29 -5.38
CA ALA A 94 -14.75 0.27 -6.00
C ALA A 94 -13.80 -0.67 -5.25
N GLN A 95 -12.92 -1.34 -5.99
CA GLN A 95 -11.91 -2.19 -5.36
C GLN A 95 -10.82 -1.33 -4.74
N LYS A 96 -10.42 -1.69 -3.52
CA LYS A 96 -9.28 -1.07 -2.86
C LYS A 96 -7.99 -1.59 -3.48
N ALA A 97 -6.98 -0.74 -3.54
CA ALA A 97 -5.66 -1.13 -4.03
C ALA A 97 -5.10 -2.31 -3.20
N THR A 98 -4.46 -3.24 -3.86
CA THR A 98 -3.68 -4.31 -3.22
C THR A 98 -2.21 -3.97 -3.34
N TYR A 99 -1.47 -4.20 -2.26
CA TYR A 99 -0.03 -4.03 -2.19
C TYR A 99 0.63 -5.38 -1.95
N ALA A 100 1.81 -5.58 -2.54
CA ALA A 100 2.67 -6.70 -2.22
C ALA A 100 3.76 -6.25 -1.25
N ALA A 101 4.03 -7.07 -0.25
CA ALA A 101 5.11 -6.85 0.71
C ALA A 101 6.47 -7.16 0.08
N LEU A 102 7.31 -6.14 -0.07
CA LEU A 102 8.69 -6.29 -0.55
C LEU A 102 9.59 -6.97 0.48
N TYR A 103 9.26 -6.80 1.77
CA TYR A 103 10.03 -7.29 2.91
C TYR A 103 9.09 -7.80 4.00
N SER A 104 9.60 -8.60 4.93
CA SER A 104 8.87 -8.94 6.14
C SER A 104 8.93 -7.77 7.14
N PHE A 105 7.87 -7.61 7.92
CA PHE A 105 7.76 -6.62 8.99
C PHE A 105 7.11 -7.27 10.21
N GLN A 106 7.71 -7.04 11.38
CA GLN A 106 7.16 -7.46 12.65
C GLN A 106 6.57 -6.23 13.35
N ALA A 107 5.30 -6.34 13.75
CA ALA A 107 4.56 -5.31 14.48
C ALA A 107 5.34 -4.86 15.71
N GLN A 108 5.41 -3.54 15.91
CA GLN A 108 6.20 -2.92 16.98
C GLN A 108 5.30 -2.29 18.02
N GLU A 109 4.18 -1.71 17.59
CA GLU A 109 3.20 -1.08 18.46
C GLU A 109 1.84 -1.80 18.41
N GLU A 110 1.03 -1.56 19.44
CA GLU A 110 -0.36 -1.99 19.43
C GLU A 110 -1.12 -1.30 18.29
N GLY A 111 -1.53 -2.08 17.29
CA GLY A 111 -2.20 -1.59 16.09
C GLY A 111 -1.36 -1.69 14.82
N ASP A 112 -0.10 -2.11 14.90
CA ASP A 112 0.70 -2.51 13.73
C ASP A 112 0.27 -3.88 13.20
N LEU A 113 0.51 -4.11 11.91
CA LEU A 113 0.26 -5.39 11.26
C LEU A 113 1.59 -6.07 10.90
N SER A 114 1.87 -7.24 11.48
CA SER A 114 2.97 -8.09 11.03
C SER A 114 2.64 -8.76 9.69
N PHE A 115 3.62 -8.87 8.80
CA PHE A 115 3.50 -9.55 7.51
C PHE A 115 4.86 -10.09 7.03
N GLN A 116 4.83 -11.02 6.10
CA GLN A 116 6.01 -11.61 5.46
C GLN A 116 6.23 -11.05 4.06
N ARG A 117 7.48 -11.12 3.59
CA ARG A 117 7.81 -10.84 2.18
C ARG A 117 6.93 -11.68 1.26
N GLY A 118 6.30 -11.03 0.28
CA GLY A 118 5.40 -11.64 -0.68
C GLY A 118 3.92 -11.64 -0.27
N ASP A 119 3.60 -11.26 0.97
CA ASP A 119 2.20 -11.13 1.42
C ASP A 119 1.47 -10.06 0.64
N LEU A 120 0.16 -10.30 0.42
CA LEU A 120 -0.73 -9.34 -0.20
C LEU A 120 -1.56 -8.63 0.85
N LEU A 121 -1.47 -7.30 0.85
CA LEU A 121 -2.13 -6.43 1.80
C LEU A 121 -3.14 -5.55 1.07
N THR A 122 -4.39 -5.55 1.53
CA THR A 122 -5.43 -4.69 0.98
C THR A 122 -5.37 -3.33 1.65
N PHE A 123 -5.20 -2.27 0.87
CA PHE A 123 -5.22 -0.90 1.36
C PHE A 123 -6.53 -0.57 2.08
N ILE A 124 -6.47 0.16 3.19
CA ILE A 124 -7.65 0.76 3.83
C ILE A 124 -7.57 2.29 3.80
N ARG A 125 -6.48 2.86 4.32
CA ARG A 125 -6.19 4.30 4.36
C ARG A 125 -4.69 4.56 4.50
N GLN A 126 -4.24 5.78 4.25
CA GLN A 126 -2.86 6.19 4.48
C GLN A 126 -2.80 7.41 5.39
N LYS A 127 -1.75 7.49 6.22
CA LYS A 127 -1.40 8.66 7.04
C LYS A 127 0.12 8.84 7.00
N ARG A 128 0.60 9.82 6.21
CA ARG A 128 2.03 10.04 5.96
C ARG A 128 2.70 8.77 5.43
N GLU A 129 3.80 8.33 6.06
CA GLU A 129 4.58 7.15 5.68
C GLU A 129 3.94 5.81 6.08
N TRP A 130 2.79 5.82 6.77
CA TRP A 130 2.12 4.63 7.26
C TRP A 130 0.82 4.36 6.51
N ILE A 131 0.62 3.10 6.14
CA ILE A 131 -0.58 2.62 5.44
C ILE A 131 -1.31 1.68 6.39
N LEU A 132 -2.60 1.91 6.59
CA LEU A 132 -3.46 0.95 7.28
C LEU A 132 -3.90 -0.08 6.25
N CYS A 133 -3.57 -1.34 6.51
CA CYS A 133 -3.82 -2.45 5.62
C CYS A 133 -4.66 -3.54 6.29
N LYS A 134 -5.30 -4.36 5.45
CA LYS A 134 -5.92 -5.61 5.84
C LYS A 134 -5.16 -6.78 5.22
N SER A 135 -4.71 -7.71 6.05
CA SER A 135 -4.10 -8.97 5.63
C SER A 135 -5.15 -9.96 5.11
N GLY A 136 -4.72 -10.98 4.38
CA GLY A 136 -5.57 -12.06 3.87
C GLY A 136 -6.30 -12.84 4.97
N ASP A 137 -5.75 -12.90 6.17
CA ASP A 137 -6.36 -13.48 7.37
C ASP A 137 -7.33 -12.53 8.11
N ASN A 138 -7.68 -11.41 7.47
CA ASN A 138 -8.56 -10.37 7.99
C ASN A 138 -8.01 -9.55 9.17
N ARG A 139 -6.73 -9.70 9.56
CA ARG A 139 -6.10 -8.78 10.51
C ARG A 139 -5.93 -7.40 9.89
N ILE A 140 -6.12 -6.36 10.71
CA ILE A 140 -5.99 -4.96 10.30
C ILE A 140 -4.94 -4.30 11.17
N GLY A 141 -4.04 -3.55 10.56
CA GLY A 141 -3.07 -2.74 11.28
C GLY A 141 -2.21 -1.88 10.36
N TRP A 142 -1.40 -1.04 10.98
CA TRP A 142 -0.51 -0.11 10.29
C TRP A 142 0.76 -0.81 9.81
N VAL A 143 1.19 -0.42 8.62
CA VAL A 143 2.42 -0.92 7.99
C VAL A 143 3.18 0.23 7.34
N PRO A 144 4.52 0.17 7.32
CA PRO A 144 5.35 1.20 6.70
C PRO A 144 5.23 1.15 5.17
N SER A 145 4.96 2.30 4.54
CA SER A 145 4.70 2.39 3.09
C SER A 145 5.88 1.94 2.23
N ASN A 146 7.12 2.17 2.69
CA ASN A 146 8.35 1.76 2.00
C ASN A 146 8.61 0.25 2.01
N TYR A 147 7.79 -0.54 2.73
CA TYR A 147 7.83 -2.01 2.69
C TYR A 147 6.88 -2.56 1.62
N LEU A 148 6.07 -1.70 1.00
CA LEU A 148 5.03 -2.08 0.08
C LEU A 148 5.30 -1.59 -1.33
N THR A 149 4.75 -2.31 -2.29
CA THR A 149 4.66 -1.87 -3.68
C THR A 149 3.26 -2.19 -4.22
N PRO A 150 2.68 -1.37 -5.12
CA PRO A 150 1.43 -1.72 -5.76
C PRO A 150 1.48 -3.13 -6.35
N PHE A 151 0.43 -3.91 -6.14
CA PHE A 151 0.35 -5.26 -6.70
C PHE A 151 0.36 -5.19 -8.23
N THR A 152 1.27 -5.95 -8.85
CA THR A 152 1.13 -6.40 -10.23
C THR A 152 1.43 -7.90 -10.30
N PRO A 153 0.86 -8.63 -11.27
CA PRO A 153 1.15 -10.05 -11.46
C PRO A 153 2.65 -10.35 -11.55
N GLU A 154 3.42 -9.49 -12.21
CA GLU A 154 4.86 -9.63 -12.41
C GLU A 154 5.65 -9.50 -11.09
N ILE A 155 5.27 -8.54 -10.24
CA ILE A 155 5.90 -8.34 -8.93
C ILE A 155 5.64 -9.53 -8.03
N VAL A 156 4.42 -10.06 -8.01
CA VAL A 156 4.08 -11.21 -7.15
C VAL A 156 4.73 -12.48 -7.64
N ALA A 157 4.81 -12.70 -8.96
CA ALA A 157 5.58 -13.79 -9.53
C ALA A 157 7.05 -13.74 -9.09
N ARG A 158 7.67 -12.54 -9.10
CA ARG A 158 9.02 -12.32 -8.58
C ARG A 158 9.16 -12.60 -7.08
N LEU A 159 8.21 -12.15 -6.27
CA LEU A 159 8.27 -12.31 -4.82
C LEU A 159 8.00 -13.76 -4.37
N LYS A 160 7.16 -14.50 -5.10
CA LYS A 160 6.84 -15.91 -4.84
C LYS A 160 7.83 -16.90 -5.47
N GLY A 161 8.90 -16.41 -6.10
CA GLY A 161 9.92 -17.25 -6.75
C GLY A 161 9.42 -18.04 -7.97
N LEU A 162 8.24 -17.73 -8.50
CA LEU A 162 7.59 -18.47 -9.59
C LEU A 162 7.80 -17.84 -10.98
N GLY A 163 8.77 -16.93 -11.10
CA GLY A 163 9.25 -16.41 -12.38
C GLY A 163 10.66 -16.91 -12.65
N ASP A 164 10.76 -18.07 -13.30
CA ASP A 164 11.97 -18.83 -13.67
C ASP A 164 13.02 -18.06 -14.51
N GLN A 165 12.90 -16.74 -14.69
CA GLN A 165 13.90 -15.91 -15.37
C GLN A 165 14.66 -14.95 -14.43
N LEU A 166 14.09 -14.56 -13.29
CA LEU A 166 14.74 -13.63 -12.33
C LEU A 166 15.47 -14.34 -11.19
N GLY A 167 14.99 -15.53 -10.78
CA GLY A 167 15.77 -16.45 -9.95
C GLY A 167 17.07 -16.85 -10.65
N LEU A 168 17.02 -17.07 -11.97
CA LEU A 168 18.22 -17.25 -12.79
C LEU A 168 19.16 -16.03 -12.77
N THR A 169 18.66 -14.79 -12.72
CA THR A 169 19.53 -13.59 -12.67
C THR A 169 20.13 -13.38 -11.28
N TYR A 170 19.38 -13.57 -10.20
CA TYR A 170 19.92 -13.47 -8.83
C TYR A 170 20.87 -14.63 -8.50
N CYS A 171 20.54 -15.87 -8.89
CA CYS A 171 21.44 -17.01 -8.78
C CYS A 171 22.63 -16.91 -9.74
N HIS A 172 22.51 -16.28 -10.92
CA HIS A 172 23.66 -15.91 -11.73
C HIS A 172 24.50 -14.84 -11.04
N MET A 173 23.89 -13.80 -10.46
CA MET A 173 24.59 -12.73 -9.75
C MET A 173 25.37 -13.28 -8.56
N LEU A 174 24.79 -14.21 -7.79
CA LEU A 174 25.47 -14.98 -6.74
C LEU A 174 26.67 -15.77 -7.25
N LYS A 175 26.66 -16.21 -8.52
CA LYS A 175 27.76 -16.95 -9.17
C LYS A 175 28.75 -16.05 -9.91
N SER A 176 28.35 -14.82 -10.29
CA SER A 176 29.13 -13.93 -11.17
C SER A 176 29.75 -12.75 -10.44
N VAL A 177 29.24 -12.36 -9.27
CA VAL A 177 29.81 -11.28 -8.46
C VAL A 177 30.94 -11.87 -7.62
N GLN A 178 32.18 -11.48 -7.91
CA GLN A 178 33.31 -11.74 -7.03
C GLN A 178 33.20 -10.83 -5.81
N LEU A 179 33.20 -11.44 -4.62
CA LEU A 179 33.15 -10.73 -3.35
C LEU A 179 34.54 -10.65 -2.72
N PRO A 180 34.88 -9.55 -2.01
CA PRO A 180 34.04 -8.37 -1.79
C PRO A 180 33.88 -7.53 -3.07
N ALA A 181 32.68 -7.01 -3.29
CA ALA A 181 32.37 -6.15 -4.43
C ALA A 181 32.05 -4.73 -3.96
N THR A 182 32.38 -3.72 -4.76
CA THR A 182 31.93 -2.34 -4.51
C THR A 182 30.52 -2.16 -5.04
N GLY A 183 29.71 -1.39 -4.32
CA GLY A 183 28.40 -0.99 -4.78
C GLY A 183 28.00 0.38 -4.28
N LYS A 184 27.09 1.02 -5.01
CA LYS A 184 26.52 2.32 -4.68
C LYS A 184 25.08 2.18 -4.25
N VAL A 185 24.67 2.88 -3.19
CA VAL A 185 23.30 2.90 -2.72
C VAL A 185 22.45 3.76 -3.66
N VAL A 186 21.45 3.15 -4.30
CA VAL A 186 20.53 3.83 -5.23
C VAL A 186 19.21 4.23 -4.56
N ARG A 187 18.99 3.80 -3.32
CA ARG A 187 17.77 4.09 -2.54
C ARG A 187 18.14 4.27 -1.07
N ALA A 188 17.72 5.37 -0.46
CA ALA A 188 17.90 5.60 0.96
C ALA A 188 17.02 4.62 1.79
N ARG A 189 17.56 4.19 2.93
CA ARG A 189 16.90 3.30 3.90
C ARG A 189 17.24 3.77 5.31
N ASN A 190 16.20 4.04 6.09
CA ASN A 190 16.34 4.13 7.54
C ASN A 190 15.79 2.83 8.17
N PRO A 191 16.65 1.90 8.62
CA PRO A 191 16.22 0.67 9.25
C PRO A 191 15.50 0.96 10.56
N SER A 192 14.69 -0.01 10.99
CA SER A 192 14.08 0.02 12.32
C SER A 192 15.16 0.03 13.41
N ILE A 193 14.90 0.72 14.53
CA ILE A 193 15.76 0.69 15.72
C ILE A 193 15.89 -0.71 16.34
N PHE A 194 14.93 -1.60 16.10
CA PHE A 194 14.96 -3.01 16.54
C PHE A 194 15.65 -3.93 15.54
N ALA A 195 15.90 -3.44 14.32
CA ALA A 195 16.65 -4.15 13.30
C ALA A 195 18.15 -3.89 13.51
N THR A 196 18.67 -4.35 14.64
CA THR A 196 20.04 -4.06 15.14
C THR A 196 21.13 -4.40 14.14
N ASN A 197 20.85 -5.34 13.24
CA ASN A 197 21.82 -5.82 12.24
C ASN A 197 21.64 -5.16 10.88
N HIS A 198 20.73 -4.19 10.71
CA HIS A 198 20.51 -3.51 9.45
C HIS A 198 21.21 -2.15 9.41
N LEU A 199 21.80 -1.84 8.26
CA LEU A 199 22.52 -0.58 8.08
C LEU A 199 21.59 0.52 7.56
N LYS A 200 21.66 1.70 8.18
CA LYS A 200 21.09 2.94 7.63
C LYS A 200 21.94 3.38 6.46
N VAL A 201 21.32 3.53 5.30
CA VAL A 201 21.99 3.98 4.08
C VAL A 201 21.28 5.15 3.44
N GLU A 202 22.03 6.05 2.82
CA GLU A 202 21.52 7.20 2.08
C GLU A 202 21.86 7.03 0.59
N CYS A 203 21.11 7.70 -0.30
CA CYS A 203 21.44 7.63 -1.73
C CYS A 203 22.87 8.11 -1.96
N ASP A 204 23.54 7.43 -2.88
CA ASP A 204 24.94 7.65 -3.26
C ASP A 204 25.99 7.21 -2.22
N ASP A 205 25.61 6.62 -1.09
CA ASP A 205 26.55 5.95 -0.19
C ASP A 205 27.33 4.85 -0.95
N GLU A 206 28.65 4.83 -0.77
CA GLU A 206 29.50 3.75 -1.24
C GLU A 206 29.62 2.67 -0.16
N VAL A 207 29.41 1.42 -0.55
CA VAL A 207 29.48 0.27 0.34
C VAL A 207 30.25 -0.89 -0.30
N GLN A 208 30.97 -1.65 0.52
CA GLN A 208 31.52 -2.93 0.15
C GLN A 208 30.54 -4.04 0.50
N ILE A 209 30.10 -4.78 -0.51
CA ILE A 209 29.28 -5.99 -0.34
C ILE A 209 30.23 -7.13 0.01
N ARG A 210 30.07 -7.71 1.20
CA ARG A 210 30.89 -8.82 1.68
C ARG A 210 30.21 -10.17 1.51
N LYS A 211 28.88 -10.19 1.55
CA LYS A 211 28.09 -11.42 1.40
C LYS A 211 26.73 -11.13 0.77
N LEU A 212 26.26 -12.05 -0.06
CA LEU A 212 24.93 -12.06 -0.63
C LEU A 212 24.11 -13.17 0.04
N LEU A 213 22.95 -12.86 0.59
CA LEU A 213 22.10 -13.79 1.35
C LEU A 213 20.90 -14.25 0.51
N PRO A 214 20.51 -15.55 0.54
CA PRO A 214 19.44 -16.09 -0.30
C PRO A 214 18.08 -15.39 -0.20
N ASP A 215 17.83 -14.68 0.90
CA ASP A 215 16.61 -13.92 1.18
C ASP A 215 16.58 -12.54 0.50
N GLY A 216 17.59 -12.20 -0.30
CA GLY A 216 17.69 -10.94 -1.04
C GLY A 216 18.36 -9.80 -0.27
N PHE A 217 18.95 -10.08 0.90
CA PHE A 217 19.80 -9.14 1.61
C PHE A 217 21.28 -9.32 1.26
N CYS A 218 22.06 -8.29 1.58
CA CYS A 218 23.51 -8.28 1.47
C CYS A 218 24.09 -7.84 2.82
N GLU A 219 25.15 -8.52 3.27
CA GLU A 219 26.01 -7.99 4.32
C GLU A 219 26.94 -6.98 3.67
N VAL A 220 26.81 -5.72 4.07
CA VAL A 220 27.60 -4.61 3.53
C VAL A 220 28.42 -3.93 4.61
N TRP A 221 29.50 -3.27 4.19
CA TRP A 221 30.39 -2.48 5.01
C TRP A 221 30.53 -1.08 4.40
N ARG A 222 30.29 -0.03 5.18
CA ARG A 222 30.49 1.37 4.77
C ARG A 222 31.77 1.90 5.39
N GLU A 223 32.79 2.09 4.55
CA GLU A 223 34.15 2.43 4.99
C GLU A 223 34.23 3.78 5.70
N ARG A 224 33.51 4.79 5.20
CA ARG A 224 33.50 6.16 5.76
C ARG A 224 33.20 6.21 7.26
N ASP A 225 32.27 5.35 7.69
CA ASP A 225 31.74 5.35 9.05
C ASP A 225 32.20 4.13 9.87
N GLN A 226 32.94 3.21 9.25
CA GLN A 226 33.38 1.94 9.86
C GLN A 226 32.21 1.12 10.45
N VAL A 227 31.09 1.07 9.74
CA VAL A 227 29.88 0.33 10.16
C VAL A 227 29.48 -0.70 9.13
N GLY A 228 28.95 -1.82 9.60
CA GLY A 228 28.41 -2.90 8.77
C GLY A 228 26.97 -3.23 9.12
N GLY A 229 26.27 -3.84 8.16
CA GLY A 229 24.92 -4.35 8.40
C GLY A 229 24.25 -4.87 7.14
N LEU A 230 23.00 -5.24 7.29
CA LEU A 230 22.17 -5.83 6.24
C LEU A 230 21.45 -4.75 5.44
N VAL A 231 21.66 -4.77 4.13
CA VAL A 231 20.99 -3.90 3.16
C VAL A 231 20.36 -4.78 2.07
N PRO A 232 19.10 -4.55 1.67
CA PRO A 232 18.52 -5.28 0.55
C PRO A 232 19.31 -5.08 -0.74
N ILE A 233 19.53 -6.12 -1.54
CA ILE A 233 20.32 -6.01 -2.78
C ILE A 233 19.77 -4.99 -3.76
N ASN A 234 18.44 -4.81 -3.79
CA ASN A 234 17.77 -3.87 -4.69
C ASN A 234 17.93 -2.40 -4.27
N PHE A 235 18.61 -2.13 -3.17
CA PHE A 235 19.03 -0.78 -2.75
C PHE A 235 20.44 -0.47 -3.25
N LEU A 236 21.12 -1.44 -3.83
CA LEU A 236 22.51 -1.35 -4.28
C LEU A 236 22.57 -1.50 -5.80
N LYS A 237 23.44 -0.72 -6.42
CA LYS A 237 23.98 -0.98 -7.74
C LYS A 237 25.38 -1.54 -7.54
N ILE A 238 25.56 -2.83 -7.83
CA ILE A 238 26.86 -3.50 -7.73
C ILE A 238 27.69 -3.11 -8.95
N GLU A 239 28.92 -2.69 -8.71
CA GLU A 239 29.90 -2.44 -9.76
C GLU A 239 30.60 -3.76 -10.06
N CYS A 240 30.28 -4.37 -11.20
CA CYS A 240 31.00 -5.54 -11.68
C CYS A 240 32.22 -5.04 -12.47
N ASN A 241 33.42 -5.43 -12.04
CA ASN A 241 34.65 -5.32 -12.84
C ASN A 241 34.70 -6.42 -13.90
#